data_AF-A0AB72V7H5-F1
#
_entry.id   AF-A0AB72V7H5-F1
#
_cell.length_a   1.000
_cell.length_b   1.000
_cell.length_c   1.000
_cell.angle_alpha   90.00
_cell.angle_beta   90.00
_cell.angle_gamma   90.00
#
_symmetry.space_group_name_H-M   'P 1'
#
loop_
_entity.id
_entity.type
_entity.pdbx_description
1 polymer ?
#
loop_
_entity_poly.entity_id
_entity_poly.type
_entity_poly.pdbx_seq_one_letter_code
_entity_poly.pdbx_strand_id
1 'polypeptide(L)'
;MSNPSLEPLEPLEPIELSDGTEIEVPDVDPEPQAGNAQMEVPSLRTYVFRGIIAIACLVIGFYESFVLLWQNLRIGVANYSLLVVLMAIVLFIGLDRKRARALNIHDREVDYIIGVIAVLIAITIKSQLLPRFVDWETLLRLDMFALLFFAFGISGLVFGMRSTFSFAPGWILLFGYNAVAHLIISVIFGGGFWGPVMANIIGLSLAVLVSSNRDLVQATYLALMTVLFGVIFAIIVWALTDGSKFLTLVPAVLATITVVLVSSRWRLGQWKIRRRQPTVEKAGPALIAVVVATALLAWIPTPYVERVNNLPGLQMLAKPAPGVIAPIGWHIDDVQYYNWASRYFGPGSSLLRQTMTADHYNEAWDPDGLDRTVVVDTLQSAERFQQHAFGDETLYSTLRGRKSDTVQVDLGYGVVGRAYTVLDETDFLTYTKLVFEWQTTNNTVEKISVIAVDDHRAEAKFPELAPSVTRMFIQVVTILFRGNGVTIDTNTQLKDLDLVSQVGRQIVAEQQVGRS
;
A
#
# COMPACT_ATOMS: atom_id res chain seq x y z
N MET A 1 -8.00 36.29 -56.72
CA MET A 1 -7.60 36.92 -55.45
C MET A 1 -6.10 37.10 -55.48
N SER A 2 -5.69 38.29 -55.88
CA SER A 2 -4.32 38.73 -56.14
C SER A 2 -3.74 39.41 -54.89
N ASN A 3 -2.51 39.03 -54.56
CA ASN A 3 -1.72 39.59 -53.45
C ASN A 3 -1.35 41.06 -53.75
N PRO A 4 -1.50 42.01 -52.80
CA PRO A 4 -1.02 43.37 -53.00
C PRO A 4 0.50 43.47 -52.72
N SER A 5 1.16 44.18 -53.62
CA SER A 5 2.58 44.51 -53.68
C SER A 5 2.99 45.53 -52.61
N LEU A 6 4.17 45.32 -52.01
CA LEU A 6 4.88 46.24 -51.12
C LEU A 6 5.41 47.44 -51.91
N GLU A 7 5.09 48.66 -51.47
CA GLU A 7 5.75 49.91 -51.91
C GLU A 7 7.08 50.10 -51.15
N PRO A 8 8.13 50.65 -51.81
CA PRO A 8 9.40 50.96 -51.16
C PRO A 8 9.36 52.34 -50.47
N LEU A 9 9.87 52.39 -49.23
CA LEU A 9 10.04 53.62 -48.44
C LEU A 9 11.15 54.52 -49.04
N GLU A 10 10.84 55.81 -49.16
CA GLU A 10 11.78 56.88 -49.56
C GLU A 10 12.91 57.09 -48.54
N PRO A 11 14.12 57.52 -48.97
CA PRO A 11 15.22 57.84 -48.09
C PRO A 11 15.05 59.22 -47.44
N LEU A 12 15.14 59.28 -46.11
CA LEU A 12 15.15 60.54 -45.34
C LEU A 12 16.45 61.31 -45.56
N GLU A 13 16.32 62.62 -45.82
CA GLU A 13 17.42 63.59 -45.93
C GLU A 13 18.19 63.78 -44.60
N PRO A 14 19.49 64.14 -44.66
CA PRO A 14 20.28 64.39 -43.47
C PRO A 14 19.99 65.77 -42.88
N ILE A 15 19.59 65.81 -41.61
CA ILE A 15 19.48 67.04 -40.83
C ILE A 15 20.89 67.44 -40.38
N GLU A 16 21.39 68.56 -40.90
CA GLU A 16 22.53 69.28 -40.30
C GLU A 16 22.05 70.00 -39.03
N LEU A 17 22.69 69.68 -37.89
CA LEU A 17 22.57 70.44 -36.66
C LEU A 17 23.96 70.90 -36.21
N SER A 18 24.21 72.16 -36.50
CA SER A 18 25.16 73.04 -35.83
C SER A 18 24.72 73.24 -34.38
N ASP A 19 25.48 72.75 -33.41
CA ASP A 19 26.13 73.59 -32.37
C ASP A 19 27.02 72.73 -31.47
N GLY A 20 28.17 73.28 -31.07
CA GLY A 20 29.26 72.59 -30.40
C GLY A 20 28.93 72.15 -28.97
N THR A 21 28.33 70.96 -28.83
CA THR A 21 28.27 70.25 -27.55
C THR A 21 29.02 68.94 -27.69
N GLU A 22 30.18 68.87 -27.04
CA GLU A 22 31.03 67.67 -26.96
C GLU A 22 30.25 66.59 -26.19
N ILE A 23 29.65 65.64 -26.91
CA ILE A 23 29.08 64.44 -26.32
C ILE A 23 30.25 63.48 -26.11
N GLU A 24 30.65 63.31 -24.85
CA GLU A 24 31.55 62.25 -24.43
C GLU A 24 30.90 60.90 -24.77
N VAL A 25 31.35 60.30 -25.87
CA VAL A 25 30.99 58.93 -26.27
C VAL A 25 31.66 58.01 -25.26
N PRO A 26 30.93 57.25 -24.43
CA PRO A 26 31.56 56.25 -23.59
C PRO A 26 32.23 55.22 -24.51
N ASP A 27 33.51 54.98 -24.21
CA ASP A 27 34.38 54.04 -24.89
C ASP A 27 33.61 52.75 -25.20
N VAL A 28 33.60 52.35 -26.47
CA VAL A 28 33.01 51.09 -26.89
C VAL A 28 33.84 50.01 -26.23
N ASP A 29 33.28 49.39 -25.16
CA ASP A 29 33.86 48.21 -24.53
C ASP A 29 34.31 47.25 -25.63
N PRO A 30 35.57 46.78 -25.61
CA PRO A 30 36.03 45.85 -26.62
C PRO A 30 35.11 44.63 -26.58
N GLU A 31 34.56 44.32 -27.76
CA GLU A 31 33.77 43.15 -28.08
C GLU A 31 34.20 41.97 -27.19
N PRO A 32 33.30 41.38 -26.38
CA PRO A 32 33.70 40.35 -25.46
C PRO A 32 34.25 39.22 -26.30
N GLN A 33 35.59 39.07 -26.27
CA GLN A 33 36.28 37.99 -26.92
C GLN A 33 35.51 36.73 -26.53
N ALA A 34 35.01 36.02 -27.54
CA ALA A 34 34.46 34.69 -27.41
C ALA A 34 35.60 33.80 -26.92
N GLY A 35 35.92 33.94 -25.63
CA GLY A 35 36.79 33.06 -24.90
C GLY A 35 36.21 31.69 -25.11
N ASN A 36 37.07 30.78 -25.56
CA ASN A 36 36.81 29.36 -25.61
C ASN A 36 36.38 28.89 -24.22
N ALA A 37 35.12 29.11 -23.85
CA ALA A 37 34.42 28.35 -22.86
C ALA A 37 34.35 26.95 -23.46
N GLN A 38 35.43 26.21 -23.25
CA GLN A 38 35.43 24.76 -23.35
C GLN A 38 34.13 24.32 -22.70
N MET A 39 33.17 23.89 -23.52
CA MET A 39 31.97 23.23 -23.03
C MET A 39 32.48 22.03 -22.25
N GLU A 40 32.65 22.18 -20.93
CA GLU A 40 32.91 21.08 -20.02
C GLU A 40 31.78 20.09 -20.27
N VAL A 41 32.10 19.02 -20.99
CA VAL A 41 31.18 17.94 -21.23
C VAL A 41 30.82 17.41 -19.84
N PRO A 42 29.57 17.58 -19.39
CA PRO A 42 29.22 17.35 -18.00
C PRO A 42 29.54 15.90 -17.64
N SER A 43 30.23 15.70 -16.51
CA SER A 43 30.66 14.37 -16.11
C SER A 43 29.42 13.51 -15.80
N LEU A 44 29.17 12.51 -16.66
CA LEU A 44 28.17 11.45 -16.44
C LEU A 44 28.31 10.86 -15.02
N ARG A 45 29.55 10.87 -14.51
CA ARG A 45 29.93 10.42 -13.18
C ARG A 45 29.16 11.15 -12.08
N THR A 46 28.99 12.47 -12.14
CA THR A 46 28.28 13.23 -11.09
C THR A 46 26.80 12.88 -11.01
N TYR A 47 26.11 12.76 -12.17
CA TYR A 47 24.70 12.41 -12.21
C TYR A 47 24.46 10.97 -11.74
N VAL A 48 25.27 10.03 -12.22
CA VAL A 48 25.21 8.61 -11.81
C VAL A 48 25.53 8.46 -10.33
N PHE A 49 26.56 9.13 -9.82
CA PHE A 49 26.92 9.10 -8.40
C PHE A 49 25.79 9.61 -7.50
N ARG A 50 25.17 10.74 -7.87
CA ARG A 50 23.99 11.27 -7.16
C ARG A 50 22.82 10.28 -7.17
N GLY A 51 22.59 9.61 -8.30
CA GLY A 51 21.58 8.55 -8.41
C GLY A 51 21.86 7.35 -7.52
N ILE A 52 23.12 6.88 -7.49
CA ILE A 52 23.54 5.78 -6.62
C ILE A 52 23.35 6.14 -5.15
N ILE A 53 23.72 7.36 -4.73
CA ILE A 53 23.49 7.83 -3.37
C ILE A 53 22.00 7.86 -3.04
N ALA A 54 21.17 8.40 -3.93
CA ALA A 54 19.73 8.46 -3.71
C ALA A 54 19.11 7.06 -3.54
N ILE A 55 19.51 6.10 -4.39
CA ILE A 55 19.08 4.71 -4.28
C ILE A 55 19.58 4.09 -2.97
N ALA A 56 20.85 4.28 -2.62
CA ALA A 56 21.40 3.76 -1.37
C ALA A 56 20.66 4.31 -0.14
N CYS A 57 20.36 5.61 -0.12
CA CYS A 57 19.59 6.25 0.95
C CYS A 57 18.18 5.66 1.05
N LEU A 58 17.52 5.42 -0.08
CA LEU A 58 16.20 4.80 -0.12
C LEU A 58 16.24 3.36 0.42
N VAL A 59 17.22 2.56 0.02
CA VAL A 59 17.40 1.18 0.52
C VAL A 59 17.72 1.16 2.01
N ILE A 60 18.61 2.03 2.49
CA ILE A 60 19.03 2.07 3.89
C ILE A 60 17.88 2.56 4.80
N GLY A 61 17.22 3.67 4.44
CA GLY A 61 16.13 4.24 5.26
C GLY A 61 14.90 3.35 5.37
N PHE A 62 14.69 2.46 4.40
CA PHE A 62 13.56 1.53 4.32
C PHE A 62 14.01 0.06 4.31
N TYR A 63 15.18 -0.25 4.86
CA TYR A 63 15.77 -1.59 4.85
C TYR A 63 14.78 -2.65 5.34
N GLU A 64 14.13 -2.42 6.48
CA GLU A 64 13.15 -3.34 7.04
C GLU A 64 11.96 -3.54 6.11
N SER A 65 11.42 -2.49 5.48
CA SER A 65 10.35 -2.60 4.49
C SER A 65 10.75 -3.47 3.29
N PHE A 66 12.01 -3.42 2.86
CA PHE A 66 12.53 -4.32 1.81
C PHE A 66 12.70 -5.76 2.29
N VAL A 67 13.13 -5.97 3.54
CA VAL A 67 13.18 -7.32 4.15
C VAL A 67 11.77 -7.90 4.24
N LEU A 68 10.79 -7.11 4.68
CA LEU A 68 9.39 -7.50 4.74
C LEU A 68 8.84 -7.81 3.34
N LEU A 69 9.19 -7.00 2.32
CA LEU A 69 8.85 -7.25 0.92
C LEU A 69 9.41 -8.60 0.44
N TRP A 70 10.67 -8.88 0.74
CA TRP A 70 11.32 -10.14 0.36
C TRP A 70 10.69 -11.36 1.02
N GLN A 71 10.35 -11.25 2.31
CA GLN A 71 9.61 -12.29 3.02
C GLN A 71 8.21 -12.51 2.39
N ASN A 72 7.50 -11.42 2.09
CA ASN A 72 6.17 -11.46 1.47
C ASN A 72 6.20 -12.05 0.06
N LEU A 73 7.29 -11.86 -0.69
CA LEU A 73 7.48 -12.47 -2.00
C LEU A 73 7.51 -14.00 -1.92
N ARG A 74 8.19 -14.56 -0.91
CA ARG A 74 8.28 -16.02 -0.70
C ARG A 74 6.94 -16.67 -0.38
N ILE A 75 5.98 -15.88 0.10
CA ILE A 75 4.65 -16.35 0.53
C ILE A 75 3.58 -16.07 -0.56
N GLY A 76 3.93 -15.30 -1.59
CA GLY A 76 3.03 -14.95 -2.71
C GLY A 76 2.10 -13.77 -2.42
N VAL A 77 2.58 -12.86 -1.57
CA VAL A 77 1.79 -11.84 -0.86
C VAL A 77 2.15 -10.41 -1.30
N ALA A 78 3.26 -10.24 -2.02
CA ALA A 78 3.87 -8.95 -2.34
C ALA A 78 3.29 -8.20 -3.56
N ASN A 79 1.99 -8.31 -3.83
CA ASN A 79 1.40 -7.91 -5.12
C ASN A 79 1.52 -6.40 -5.41
N TYR A 80 1.11 -5.54 -4.47
CA TYR A 80 1.16 -4.08 -4.68
C TYR A 80 2.60 -3.52 -4.70
N SER A 81 3.47 -3.95 -3.79
CA SER A 81 4.82 -3.38 -3.66
C SER A 81 5.67 -3.56 -4.92
N LEU A 82 5.62 -4.74 -5.55
CA LEU A 82 6.33 -4.96 -6.81
C LEU A 82 5.70 -4.18 -7.97
N LEU A 83 4.37 -4.10 -8.00
CA LEU A 83 3.65 -3.35 -9.02
C LEU A 83 4.08 -1.88 -9.04
N VAL A 84 4.20 -1.22 -7.88
CA VAL A 84 4.65 0.18 -7.78
C VAL A 84 6.03 0.37 -8.39
N VAL A 85 6.98 -0.54 -8.12
CA VAL A 85 8.33 -0.49 -8.70
C VAL A 85 8.28 -0.63 -10.22
N LEU A 86 7.49 -1.56 -10.74
CA LEU A 86 7.32 -1.75 -12.18
C LEU A 86 6.62 -0.56 -12.85
N MET A 87 5.59 0.00 -12.22
CA MET A 87 4.91 1.21 -12.67
C MET A 87 5.90 2.37 -12.74
N ALA A 88 6.74 2.57 -11.71
CA ALA A 88 7.77 3.60 -11.71
C ALA A 88 8.74 3.41 -12.89
N ILE A 89 9.22 2.19 -13.13
CA ILE A 89 10.10 1.88 -14.27
C ILE A 89 9.43 2.27 -15.60
N VAL A 90 8.20 1.81 -15.84
CA VAL A 90 7.46 2.11 -17.08
C VAL A 90 7.23 3.62 -17.24
N LEU A 91 6.80 4.29 -16.17
CA LEU A 91 6.51 5.72 -16.15
C LEU A 91 7.74 6.57 -16.43
N PHE A 92 8.82 6.40 -15.65
CA PHE A 92 9.99 7.26 -15.77
C PHE A 92 10.75 7.00 -17.08
N ILE A 93 10.83 5.74 -17.54
CA ILE A 93 11.42 5.43 -18.85
C ILE A 93 10.60 6.04 -19.99
N GLY A 94 9.26 5.93 -19.95
CA GLY A 94 8.42 6.48 -21.03
C GLY A 94 8.33 8.00 -21.01
N LEU A 95 8.23 8.62 -19.83
CA LEU A 95 8.18 10.08 -19.68
C LEU A 95 9.50 10.76 -20.03
N ASP A 96 10.66 10.12 -19.79
CA ASP A 96 11.96 10.68 -20.21
C ASP A 96 12.03 10.83 -21.73
N ARG A 97 11.34 9.96 -22.48
CA ARG A 97 11.23 10.05 -23.95
C ARG A 97 10.39 11.25 -24.41
N LYS A 98 9.41 11.68 -23.62
CA LYS A 98 8.42 12.72 -23.98
C LYS A 98 8.98 14.15 -23.92
N ARG A 99 9.83 14.49 -22.94
CA ARG A 99 10.07 15.90 -22.59
C ARG A 99 11.38 16.49 -23.13
N ALA A 100 11.27 17.68 -23.72
CA ALA A 100 12.39 18.54 -24.10
C ALA A 100 13.07 19.14 -22.84
N ARG A 101 14.29 19.67 -23.01
CA ARG A 101 15.08 20.28 -21.92
C ARG A 101 14.24 21.34 -21.19
N ALA A 102 14.18 21.24 -19.86
CA ALA A 102 13.57 22.28 -19.04
C ALA A 102 14.39 23.57 -19.18
N LEU A 103 13.70 24.73 -19.21
CA LEU A 103 14.35 26.04 -19.21
C LEU A 103 15.24 26.20 -17.96
N ASN A 104 16.30 27.00 -18.06
CA ASN A 104 17.25 27.20 -16.97
C ASN A 104 16.84 28.43 -16.14
N ILE A 105 15.88 28.26 -15.24
CA ILE A 105 15.52 29.29 -14.23
C ILE A 105 15.72 28.62 -12.88
N HIS A 106 16.62 29.18 -12.08
CA HIS A 106 17.13 28.59 -10.85
C HIS A 106 16.53 29.32 -9.65
N ASP A 107 15.46 28.76 -9.07
CA ASP A 107 15.06 29.10 -7.70
C ASP A 107 15.32 27.89 -6.81
N ARG A 108 16.41 27.97 -6.05
CA ARG A 108 16.89 26.88 -5.22
C ARG A 108 16.17 26.81 -3.87
N GLU A 109 15.54 27.90 -3.43
CA GLU A 109 14.84 27.95 -2.14
C GLU A 109 13.56 27.14 -2.21
N VAL A 110 12.78 27.29 -3.27
CA VAL A 110 11.57 26.49 -3.52
C VAL A 110 11.89 25.00 -3.60
N ASP A 111 13.02 24.65 -4.23
CA ASP A 111 13.49 23.26 -4.30
C ASP A 111 13.73 22.65 -2.91
N TYR A 112 14.39 23.41 -2.03
CA TYR A 112 14.63 22.97 -0.64
C TYR A 112 13.34 22.85 0.15
N ILE A 113 12.45 23.85 0.05
CA ILE A 113 11.19 23.87 0.79
C ILE A 113 10.37 22.63 0.43
N ILE A 114 10.11 22.37 -0.85
CA ILE A 114 9.25 21.25 -1.25
C ILE A 114 9.94 19.91 -0.97
N GLY A 115 11.25 19.79 -1.25
CA GLY A 115 12.01 18.58 -1.00
C GLY A 115 12.06 18.21 0.49
N VAL A 116 12.33 19.18 1.36
CA VAL A 116 12.34 18.99 2.82
C VAL A 116 10.93 18.66 3.33
N ILE A 117 9.89 19.34 2.86
CA ILE A 117 8.50 19.02 3.24
C ILE A 117 8.17 17.56 2.89
N ALA A 118 8.50 17.10 1.68
CA ALA A 118 8.25 15.72 1.28
C ALA A 118 9.00 14.69 2.14
N VAL A 119 10.24 14.98 2.53
CA VAL A 119 11.02 14.15 3.45
C VAL A 119 10.41 14.16 4.86
N LEU A 120 9.99 15.31 5.36
CA LEU A 120 9.31 15.43 6.65
C LEU A 120 7.99 14.64 6.65
N ILE A 121 7.22 14.69 5.56
CA ILE A 121 6.01 13.86 5.40
C ILE A 121 6.36 12.37 5.49
N ALA A 122 7.41 11.92 4.80
CA ALA A 122 7.86 10.52 4.88
C ALA A 122 8.24 10.09 6.31
N ILE A 123 8.98 10.95 7.03
CA ILE A 123 9.35 10.72 8.43
C ILE A 123 8.10 10.67 9.32
N THR A 124 7.16 11.59 9.15
CA THR A 124 5.89 11.62 9.91
C THR A 124 5.05 10.38 9.64
N ILE A 125 4.94 9.93 8.39
CA ILE A 125 4.22 8.70 8.06
C ILE A 125 4.88 7.52 8.77
N LYS A 126 6.21 7.37 8.69
CA LYS A 126 6.93 6.25 9.30
C LYS A 126 6.91 6.28 10.83
N SER A 127 7.07 7.45 11.45
CA SER A 127 7.16 7.59 12.92
C SER A 127 5.82 7.67 13.64
N GLN A 128 4.78 8.22 13.00
CA GLN A 128 3.49 8.48 13.65
C GLN A 128 2.36 7.64 13.07
N LEU A 129 2.20 7.62 11.73
CA LEU A 129 1.09 6.90 11.13
C LEU A 129 1.32 5.39 11.15
N LEU A 130 2.53 4.92 10.86
CA LEU A 130 2.80 3.48 10.79
C LEU A 130 2.57 2.77 12.14
N PRO A 131 3.06 3.27 13.30
CA PRO A 131 2.74 2.69 14.60
C PRO A 131 1.27 2.83 15.01
N ARG A 132 0.55 3.74 14.36
CA ARG A 132 -0.88 3.98 14.62
C ARG A 132 -1.80 3.04 13.84
N PHE A 133 -1.33 2.54 12.69
CA PHE A 133 -2.09 1.65 11.82
C PHE A 133 -1.40 0.28 11.70
N VAL A 134 -0.77 -0.20 12.78
CA VAL A 134 -0.03 -1.48 12.80
C VAL A 134 -0.91 -2.64 12.37
N ASP A 135 -2.13 -2.71 12.91
CA ASP A 135 -3.08 -3.77 12.60
C ASP A 135 -3.57 -3.76 11.12
N TRP A 136 -3.40 -2.62 10.42
CA TRP A 136 -3.75 -2.46 9.01
C TRP A 136 -2.53 -2.31 8.09
N GLU A 137 -1.32 -2.54 8.58
CA GLU A 137 -0.07 -2.32 7.84
C GLU A 137 -0.07 -3.08 6.51
N THR A 138 -0.52 -4.34 6.53
CA THR A 138 -0.53 -5.21 5.34
C THR A 138 -1.49 -4.71 4.25
N LEU A 139 -2.59 -4.04 4.61
CA LEU A 139 -3.57 -3.49 3.66
C LEU A 139 -3.18 -2.10 3.15
N LEU A 140 -2.78 -1.21 4.06
CA LEU A 140 -2.52 0.18 3.72
C LEU A 140 -1.12 0.39 3.14
N ARG A 141 -0.16 -0.47 3.50
CA ARG A 141 1.26 -0.38 3.12
C ARG A 141 1.78 1.06 3.21
N LEU A 142 1.52 1.69 4.35
CA LEU A 142 1.95 3.07 4.64
C LEU A 142 3.48 3.19 4.59
N ASP A 143 4.20 2.09 4.83
CA ASP A 143 5.64 1.95 4.61
C ASP A 143 6.05 2.28 3.16
N MET A 144 5.35 1.71 2.17
CA MET A 144 5.59 1.97 0.74
C MET A 144 5.15 3.37 0.35
N PHE A 145 4.10 3.92 0.99
CA PHE A 145 3.65 5.28 0.75
C PHE A 145 4.66 6.31 1.28
N ALA A 146 5.22 6.09 2.47
CA ALA A 146 6.33 6.88 3.00
C ALA A 146 7.57 6.80 2.09
N LEU A 147 7.89 5.62 1.56
CA LEU A 147 8.98 5.43 0.61
C LEU A 147 8.78 6.26 -0.66
N LEU A 148 7.55 6.36 -1.19
CA LEU A 148 7.23 7.21 -2.34
C LEU A 148 7.44 8.70 -2.05
N PHE A 149 7.00 9.20 -0.88
CA PHE A 149 7.27 10.59 -0.46
C PHE A 149 8.77 10.86 -0.30
N PHE A 150 9.49 9.91 0.28
CA PHE A 150 10.94 10.03 0.44
C PHE A 150 11.67 10.04 -0.90
N ALA A 151 11.29 9.14 -1.82
CA ALA A 151 11.82 9.09 -3.17
C ALA A 151 11.56 10.41 -3.94
N PHE A 152 10.35 10.98 -3.81
CA PHE A 152 10.00 12.28 -4.38
C PHE A 152 10.85 13.41 -3.77
N GLY A 153 10.96 13.45 -2.44
CA GLY A 153 11.74 14.45 -1.72
C GLY A 153 13.23 14.42 -2.03
N ILE A 154 13.87 13.24 -2.00
CA ILE A 154 15.28 13.08 -2.40
C ILE A 154 15.46 13.49 -3.86
N SER A 155 14.54 13.11 -4.76
CA SER A 155 14.62 13.49 -6.17
C SER A 155 14.63 15.02 -6.33
N GLY A 156 13.77 15.72 -5.59
CA GLY A 156 13.73 17.17 -5.51
C GLY A 156 15.01 17.80 -4.97
N LEU A 157 15.54 17.28 -3.86
CA LEU A 157 16.73 17.82 -3.20
C LEU A 157 18.01 17.62 -4.02
N VAL A 158 18.17 16.43 -4.62
CA VAL A 158 19.39 16.00 -5.33
C VAL A 158 19.42 16.47 -6.79
N PHE A 159 18.27 16.45 -7.47
CA PHE A 159 18.16 16.76 -8.90
C PHE A 159 17.39 18.05 -9.21
N GLY A 160 16.71 18.65 -8.22
CA GLY A 160 15.87 19.85 -8.36
C GLY A 160 14.39 19.50 -8.55
N MET A 161 13.48 20.34 -8.04
CA MET A 161 12.04 20.12 -8.17
C MET A 161 11.58 20.30 -9.59
N ARG A 162 12.20 21.17 -10.38
CA ARG A 162 11.86 21.31 -11.81
C ARG A 162 12.11 20.01 -12.59
N SER A 163 13.23 19.34 -12.32
CA SER A 163 13.51 18.01 -12.89
C SER A 163 12.47 17.00 -12.44
N THR A 164 12.13 17.01 -11.16
CA THR A 164 11.15 16.09 -10.55
C THR A 164 9.73 16.31 -11.08
N PHE A 165 9.26 17.55 -11.19
CA PHE A 165 7.97 17.93 -11.77
C PHE A 165 7.92 17.75 -13.29
N SER A 166 9.07 17.63 -13.96
CA SER A 166 9.08 17.14 -15.33
C SER A 166 8.52 15.70 -15.44
N PHE A 167 8.36 15.00 -14.32
CA PHE A 167 7.69 13.70 -14.26
C PHE A 167 6.38 13.74 -13.46
N ALA A 168 5.79 14.93 -13.26
CA ALA A 168 4.60 15.12 -12.42
C ALA A 168 3.45 14.12 -12.69
N PRO A 169 3.05 13.82 -13.94
CA PRO A 169 2.00 12.82 -14.19
C PRO A 169 2.35 11.43 -13.68
N GLY A 170 3.63 11.04 -13.72
CA GLY A 170 4.09 9.77 -13.16
C GLY A 170 3.99 9.75 -11.64
N TRP A 171 4.43 10.83 -10.98
CA TRP A 171 4.26 10.97 -9.53
C TRP A 171 2.80 10.98 -9.10
N ILE A 172 1.94 11.73 -9.80
CA ILE A 172 0.49 11.76 -9.52
C ILE A 172 -0.11 10.35 -9.63
N LEU A 173 0.24 9.58 -10.67
CA LEU A 173 -0.25 8.22 -10.80
C LEU A 173 0.30 7.30 -9.69
N LEU A 174 1.58 7.41 -9.31
CA LEU A 174 2.16 6.60 -8.23
C LEU A 174 1.54 6.92 -6.87
N PHE A 175 1.23 8.19 -6.58
CA PHE A 175 0.51 8.56 -5.35
C PHE A 175 -0.96 8.16 -5.38
N GLY A 176 -1.62 8.30 -6.53
CA GLY A 176 -3.04 7.99 -6.71
C GLY A 176 -3.32 6.48 -6.73
N TYR A 177 -2.44 5.69 -7.35
CA TYR A 177 -2.52 4.24 -7.38
C TYR A 177 -1.76 3.65 -6.18
N ASN A 178 -2.34 3.81 -4.99
CA ASN A 178 -1.78 3.29 -3.74
C ASN A 178 -2.29 1.87 -3.41
N ALA A 179 -1.85 1.32 -2.26
CA ALA A 179 -2.24 -0.03 -1.84
C ALA A 179 -3.75 -0.19 -1.67
N VAL A 180 -4.43 0.87 -1.20
CA VAL A 180 -5.90 0.89 -1.04
C VAL A 180 -6.59 0.83 -2.41
N ALA A 181 -6.11 1.60 -3.39
CA ALA A 181 -6.65 1.54 -4.75
C ALA A 181 -6.48 0.14 -5.37
N HIS A 182 -5.31 -0.48 -5.17
CA HIS A 182 -5.06 -1.86 -5.58
C HIS A 182 -6.03 -2.85 -4.92
N LEU A 183 -6.24 -2.73 -3.60
CA LEU A 183 -7.15 -3.56 -2.84
C LEU A 183 -8.61 -3.42 -3.30
N ILE A 184 -9.10 -2.19 -3.48
CA ILE A 184 -10.47 -1.92 -3.93
C ILE A 184 -10.72 -2.60 -5.27
N ILE A 185 -9.80 -2.44 -6.23
CA ILE A 185 -9.91 -3.08 -7.53
C ILE A 185 -9.90 -4.60 -7.36
N SER A 186 -8.98 -5.14 -6.56
CA SER A 186 -8.88 -6.58 -6.31
C SER A 186 -10.18 -7.18 -5.75
N VAL A 187 -10.84 -6.51 -4.81
CA VAL A 187 -12.10 -6.96 -4.22
C VAL A 187 -13.27 -6.86 -5.21
N ILE A 188 -13.32 -5.81 -6.03
CA ILE A 188 -14.36 -5.65 -7.07
C ILE A 188 -14.34 -6.84 -8.04
N PHE A 189 -13.15 -7.29 -8.41
CA PHE A 189 -12.93 -8.43 -9.32
C PHE A 189 -12.97 -9.80 -8.61
N GLY A 190 -13.39 -9.84 -7.34
CA GLY A 190 -13.76 -11.08 -6.64
C GLY A 190 -12.66 -11.73 -5.78
N GLY A 191 -11.55 -11.04 -5.53
CA GLY A 191 -10.45 -11.60 -4.74
C GLY A 191 -9.76 -12.78 -5.43
N GLY A 192 -9.18 -13.68 -4.63
CA GLY A 192 -8.38 -14.83 -5.10
C GLY A 192 -7.28 -14.48 -6.11
N PHE A 193 -7.17 -15.27 -7.18
CA PHE A 193 -6.25 -15.02 -8.31
C PHE A 193 -6.64 -13.81 -9.16
N TRP A 194 -7.93 -13.70 -9.53
CA TRP A 194 -8.40 -12.72 -10.52
C TRP A 194 -8.36 -11.28 -10.01
N GLY A 195 -8.64 -11.06 -8.72
CA GLY A 195 -8.61 -9.74 -8.10
C GLY A 195 -7.24 -9.04 -8.27
N PRO A 196 -6.15 -9.58 -7.70
CA PRO A 196 -4.82 -9.00 -7.81
C PRO A 196 -4.33 -8.91 -9.26
N VAL A 197 -4.65 -9.90 -10.11
CA VAL A 197 -4.29 -9.88 -11.54
C VAL A 197 -4.92 -8.68 -12.24
N MET A 198 -6.23 -8.44 -12.05
CA MET A 198 -6.90 -7.30 -12.65
C MET A 198 -6.39 -5.97 -12.11
N ALA A 199 -6.11 -5.90 -10.81
CA ALA A 199 -5.48 -4.73 -10.22
C ALA A 199 -4.11 -4.45 -10.87
N ASN A 200 -3.25 -5.46 -11.02
CA ASN A 200 -1.94 -5.33 -11.68
C ASN A 200 -2.05 -4.90 -13.15
N ILE A 201 -2.99 -5.48 -13.90
CA ILE A 201 -3.26 -5.13 -15.31
C ILE A 201 -3.70 -3.66 -15.40
N ILE A 202 -4.64 -3.23 -14.56
CA ILE A 202 -5.14 -1.85 -14.55
C ILE A 202 -3.99 -0.90 -14.19
N GLY A 203 -3.23 -1.18 -13.12
CA GLY A 203 -2.09 -0.35 -12.71
C GLY A 203 -1.05 -0.15 -13.81
N LEU A 204 -0.61 -1.24 -14.46
CA LEU A 204 0.36 -1.12 -15.57
C LEU A 204 -0.25 -0.52 -16.84
N SER A 205 -1.52 -0.74 -17.14
CA SER A 205 -2.19 -0.09 -18.28
C SER A 205 -2.28 1.43 -18.10
N LEU A 206 -2.54 1.91 -16.89
CA LEU A 206 -2.49 3.33 -16.54
C LEU A 206 -1.06 3.88 -16.66
N ALA A 207 -0.05 3.11 -16.26
CA ALA A 207 1.34 3.48 -16.46
C ALA A 207 1.69 3.61 -17.96
N VAL A 208 1.21 2.70 -18.81
CA VAL A 208 1.35 2.78 -20.27
C VAL A 208 0.64 4.01 -20.84
N LEU A 209 -0.58 4.29 -20.38
CA LEU A 209 -1.36 5.46 -20.80
C LEU A 209 -0.59 6.77 -20.54
N VAL A 210 -0.10 6.95 -19.30
CA VAL A 210 0.57 8.18 -18.88
C VAL A 210 1.97 8.32 -19.50
N SER A 211 2.66 7.19 -19.72
CA SER A 211 4.03 7.16 -20.24
C SER A 211 4.12 7.26 -21.77
N SER A 212 3.04 7.00 -22.50
CA SER A 212 3.02 7.03 -23.96
C SER A 212 3.26 8.45 -24.51
N ASN A 213 4.21 8.58 -25.45
CA ASN A 213 4.55 9.83 -26.13
C ASN A 213 3.69 10.08 -27.39
N ARG A 214 2.41 9.73 -27.33
CA ARG A 214 1.48 9.78 -28.47
C ARG A 214 0.24 10.57 -28.12
N ASP A 215 -0.58 10.87 -29.12
CA ASP A 215 -1.88 11.50 -28.93
C ASP A 215 -2.74 10.69 -27.96
N LEU A 216 -3.64 11.37 -27.23
CA LEU A 216 -4.48 10.75 -26.21
C LEU A 216 -5.20 9.50 -26.75
N VAL A 217 -5.68 9.55 -27.99
CA VAL A 217 -6.34 8.42 -28.66
C VAL A 217 -5.40 7.21 -28.79
N GLN A 218 -4.16 7.42 -29.24
CA GLN A 218 -3.18 6.34 -29.39
C GLN A 218 -2.70 5.82 -28.03
N ALA A 219 -2.55 6.70 -27.03
CA ALA A 219 -2.21 6.32 -25.67
C ALA A 219 -3.31 5.45 -25.04
N THR A 220 -4.57 5.85 -25.19
CA THR A 220 -5.74 5.07 -24.77
C THR A 220 -5.82 3.73 -25.49
N TYR A 221 -5.58 3.70 -26.80
CA TYR A 221 -5.51 2.44 -27.56
C TYR A 221 -4.45 1.49 -26.99
N LEU A 222 -3.23 1.97 -26.71
CA LEU A 222 -2.18 1.13 -26.13
C LEU A 222 -2.52 0.64 -24.71
N ALA A 223 -3.16 1.49 -23.90
CA ALA A 223 -3.63 1.10 -22.58
C ALA A 223 -4.70 0.00 -22.68
N LEU A 224 -5.68 0.14 -23.58
CA LEU A 224 -6.70 -0.88 -23.84
C LEU A 224 -6.10 -2.19 -24.38
N MET A 225 -5.10 -2.11 -25.26
CA MET A 225 -4.36 -3.30 -25.72
C MET A 225 -3.61 -3.98 -24.57
N THR A 226 -3.09 -3.21 -23.61
CA THR A 226 -2.43 -3.76 -22.41
C THR A 226 -3.43 -4.51 -21.54
N VAL A 227 -4.65 -3.98 -21.40
CA VAL A 227 -5.74 -4.70 -20.72
C VAL A 227 -6.11 -5.98 -21.46
N LEU A 228 -6.33 -5.90 -22.79
CA LEU A 228 -6.70 -7.05 -23.60
C LEU A 228 -5.68 -8.18 -23.53
N PHE A 229 -4.40 -7.89 -23.81
CA PHE A 229 -3.33 -8.88 -23.69
C PHE A 229 -3.16 -9.36 -22.25
N GLY A 230 -3.34 -8.49 -21.26
CA GLY A 230 -3.29 -8.85 -19.85
C GLY A 230 -4.33 -9.90 -19.50
N VAL A 231 -5.58 -9.73 -19.94
CA VAL A 231 -6.67 -10.70 -19.74
C VAL A 231 -6.36 -12.01 -20.46
N ILE A 232 -5.88 -11.98 -21.70
CA ILE A 232 -5.50 -13.19 -22.46
C ILE A 232 -4.40 -13.97 -21.71
N PHE A 233 -3.32 -13.29 -21.30
CA PHE A 233 -2.26 -13.94 -20.53
C PHE A 233 -2.74 -14.42 -19.16
N ALA A 234 -3.69 -13.72 -18.53
CA ALA A 234 -4.28 -14.16 -17.27
C ALA A 234 -5.05 -15.47 -17.43
N ILE A 235 -5.85 -15.61 -18.50
CA ILE A 235 -6.56 -16.86 -18.83
C ILE A 235 -5.55 -18.00 -19.04
N ILE A 236 -4.46 -17.74 -19.78
CA ILE A 236 -3.41 -18.74 -20.04
C ILE A 236 -2.74 -19.17 -18.72
N VAL A 237 -2.31 -18.22 -17.89
CA VAL A 237 -1.66 -18.50 -16.60
C VAL A 237 -2.62 -19.25 -15.67
N TRP A 238 -3.88 -18.84 -15.63
CA TRP A 238 -4.91 -19.51 -14.84
C TRP A 238 -5.08 -20.97 -15.29
N ALA A 239 -5.23 -21.23 -16.59
CA ALA A 239 -5.39 -22.57 -17.12
C ALA A 239 -4.17 -23.49 -16.90
N LEU A 240 -2.95 -22.92 -16.87
CA LEU A 240 -1.71 -23.69 -16.69
C LEU A 240 -1.36 -23.96 -15.23
N THR A 241 -1.85 -23.14 -14.30
CA THR A 241 -1.37 -23.14 -12.90
C THR A 241 -2.49 -23.20 -11.87
N ASP A 242 -3.72 -23.40 -12.33
CA ASP A 242 -4.95 -23.40 -11.52
C ASP A 242 -5.07 -22.14 -10.64
N GLY A 243 -4.65 -21.00 -11.19
CA GLY A 243 -4.71 -19.71 -10.49
C GLY A 243 -3.66 -19.52 -9.39
N SER A 244 -2.42 -19.95 -9.63
CA SER A 244 -1.33 -19.75 -8.64
C SER A 244 -1.16 -18.28 -8.23
N LYS A 245 -1.27 -18.03 -6.92
CA LYS A 245 -1.13 -16.70 -6.29
C LYS A 245 0.22 -16.02 -6.54
N PHE A 246 1.27 -16.80 -6.79
CA PHE A 246 2.62 -16.28 -7.03
C PHE A 246 2.78 -15.64 -8.41
N LEU A 247 1.90 -15.97 -9.36
CA LEU A 247 2.00 -15.56 -10.76
C LEU A 247 1.04 -14.43 -11.12
N THR A 248 0.38 -13.82 -10.13
CA THR A 248 -0.62 -12.77 -10.35
C THR A 248 -0.08 -11.51 -11.05
N LEU A 249 1.24 -11.27 -10.98
CA LEU A 249 1.90 -10.16 -11.65
C LEU A 249 2.30 -10.46 -13.10
N VAL A 250 2.50 -11.75 -13.43
CA VAL A 250 3.04 -12.19 -14.72
C VAL A 250 2.18 -11.75 -15.90
N PRO A 251 0.84 -11.90 -15.91
CA PRO A 251 0.01 -11.47 -17.03
C PRO A 251 0.17 -9.98 -17.36
N ALA A 252 0.17 -9.13 -16.33
CA ALA A 252 0.27 -7.68 -16.50
C ALA A 252 1.65 -7.26 -17.05
N VAL A 253 2.72 -7.89 -16.57
CA VAL A 253 4.09 -7.66 -17.06
C VAL A 253 4.24 -8.11 -18.51
N LEU A 254 3.79 -9.32 -18.86
CA LEU A 254 3.85 -9.82 -20.23
C LEU A 254 3.06 -8.93 -21.20
N ALA A 255 1.88 -8.48 -20.79
CA ALA A 255 1.07 -7.55 -21.59
C ALA A 255 1.76 -6.22 -21.82
N THR A 256 2.33 -5.64 -20.76
CA THR A 256 3.05 -4.36 -20.84
C THR A 256 4.28 -4.47 -21.75
N ILE A 257 5.07 -5.54 -21.60
CA ILE A 257 6.22 -5.80 -22.47
C ILE A 257 5.77 -5.96 -23.92
N THR A 258 4.72 -6.75 -24.17
CA THR A 258 4.18 -6.98 -25.51
C THR A 258 3.75 -5.67 -26.16
N VAL A 259 2.98 -4.84 -25.45
CA VAL A 259 2.50 -3.55 -25.97
C VAL A 259 3.66 -2.58 -26.21
N VAL A 260 4.65 -2.53 -25.32
CA VAL A 260 5.84 -1.68 -25.50
C VAL A 260 6.67 -2.14 -26.71
N LEU A 261 6.85 -3.45 -26.92
CA LEU A 261 7.57 -4.00 -28.07
C LEU A 261 6.83 -3.77 -29.40
N VAL A 262 5.53 -4.05 -29.43
CA VAL A 262 4.69 -3.84 -30.62
C VAL A 262 4.60 -2.36 -30.97
N SER A 263 4.38 -1.50 -29.98
CA SER A 263 4.29 -0.05 -30.19
C SER A 263 5.62 0.56 -30.64
N SER A 264 6.76 0.05 -30.17
CA SER A 264 8.08 0.52 -30.60
C SER A 264 8.53 -0.01 -31.98
N ARG A 265 7.70 -0.83 -32.65
CA ARG A 265 7.96 -1.42 -33.97
C ARG A 265 9.39 -1.95 -34.11
N TRP A 266 9.87 -2.72 -33.12
CA TRP A 266 11.18 -3.39 -33.16
C TRP A 266 12.41 -2.48 -33.39
N ARG A 267 12.28 -1.15 -33.27
CA ARG A 267 13.41 -0.20 -33.41
C ARG A 267 14.10 0.01 -32.06
N LEU A 268 14.64 -1.07 -31.49
CA LEU A 268 15.46 -1.05 -30.27
C LEU A 268 16.69 -0.12 -30.41
N GLY A 269 17.19 0.12 -31.62
CA GLY A 269 18.36 0.95 -31.90
C GLY A 269 18.20 2.46 -31.65
N GLN A 270 16.98 2.97 -31.39
CA GLN A 270 16.75 4.38 -31.05
C GLN A 270 16.64 4.64 -29.55
N TRP A 271 16.91 3.63 -28.72
CA TRP A 271 16.85 3.71 -27.27
C TRP A 271 18.09 4.45 -26.74
N LYS A 272 18.13 5.77 -26.90
CA LYS A 272 19.15 6.63 -26.27
C LYS A 272 18.54 7.29 -25.05
N ILE A 273 19.00 6.90 -23.86
CA ILE A 273 18.73 7.62 -22.62
C ILE A 273 19.27 9.05 -22.82
N ARG A 274 18.40 10.05 -22.71
CA ARG A 274 18.79 11.44 -22.96
C ARG A 274 19.70 11.90 -21.82
N ARG A 275 20.91 12.36 -22.14
CA ARG A 275 21.83 12.93 -21.15
C ARG A 275 21.26 14.26 -20.66
N ARG A 276 20.92 14.34 -19.37
CA ARG A 276 20.47 15.56 -18.70
C ARG A 276 21.52 16.01 -17.71
N GLN A 277 21.76 17.33 -17.65
CA GLN A 277 22.49 17.92 -16.54
C GLN A 277 21.59 17.87 -15.30
N PRO A 278 22.12 17.57 -14.10
CA PRO A 278 21.38 17.84 -12.89
C PRO A 278 21.09 19.35 -12.85
N THR A 279 19.84 19.73 -12.58
CA THR A 279 19.42 21.15 -12.56
C THR A 279 20.10 21.94 -11.42
N VAL A 280 20.81 21.25 -10.54
CA VAL A 280 21.45 21.81 -9.36
C VAL A 280 22.96 21.66 -9.46
N GLU A 281 23.66 22.79 -9.45
CA GLU A 281 25.11 22.85 -9.55
C GLU A 281 25.79 22.30 -8.28
N LYS A 282 25.36 22.75 -7.09
CA LYS A 282 25.90 22.31 -5.78
C LYS A 282 24.82 21.62 -4.94
N ALA A 283 24.94 20.31 -4.75
CA ALA A 283 24.00 19.51 -3.95
C ALA A 283 24.45 19.27 -2.49
N GLY A 284 25.61 19.80 -2.07
CA GLY A 284 26.23 19.52 -0.77
C GLY A 284 25.28 19.55 0.45
N PRO A 285 24.65 20.69 0.76
CA PRO A 285 23.74 20.79 1.91
C PRO A 285 22.48 19.92 1.76
N ALA A 286 21.94 19.77 0.54
CA ALA A 286 20.84 18.83 0.27
C ALA A 286 21.24 17.39 0.59
N LEU A 287 22.46 17.00 0.22
CA LEU A 287 22.95 15.64 0.40
C LEU A 287 23.17 15.32 1.90
N ILE A 288 23.63 16.30 2.68
CA ILE A 288 23.70 16.19 4.14
C ILE A 288 22.30 15.99 4.73
N ALA A 289 21.32 16.82 4.33
CA ALA A 289 19.94 16.69 4.80
C ALA A 289 19.34 15.31 4.46
N VAL A 290 19.60 14.80 3.26
CA VAL A 290 19.17 13.46 2.83
C VAL A 290 19.82 12.37 3.67
N VAL A 291 21.12 12.46 3.97
CA VAL A 291 21.83 11.49 4.82
C VAL A 291 21.27 11.50 6.24
N VAL A 292 21.04 12.68 6.83
CA VAL A 292 20.43 12.82 8.16
C VAL A 292 19.03 12.22 8.18
N ALA A 293 18.19 12.54 7.19
CA ALA A 293 16.86 11.98 7.08
C ALA A 293 16.88 10.45 6.90
N THR A 294 17.84 9.93 6.14
CA THR A 294 18.05 8.49 5.97
C THR A 294 18.39 7.83 7.31
N ALA A 295 19.29 8.42 8.09
CA ALA A 295 19.67 7.91 9.40
C ALA A 295 18.47 7.91 10.38
N LEU A 296 17.67 8.98 10.38
CA LEU A 296 16.44 9.05 11.18
C LEU A 296 15.44 7.98 10.76
N LEU A 297 15.19 7.83 9.46
CA LEU A 297 14.29 6.79 8.94
C LEU A 297 14.80 5.40 9.28
N ALA A 298 16.10 5.13 9.12
CA ALA A 298 16.69 3.83 9.45
C ALA A 298 16.61 3.51 10.95
N TRP A 299 16.66 4.53 11.82
CA TRP A 299 16.48 4.34 13.27
C TRP A 299 15.02 4.05 13.62
N ILE A 300 14.05 4.69 12.98
CA ILE A 300 12.63 4.44 13.27
C ILE A 300 12.28 3.00 12.85
N PRO A 301 11.95 2.10 13.80
CA PRO A 301 11.60 0.73 13.48
C PRO A 301 10.27 0.71 12.73
N THR A 302 10.18 -0.13 11.71
CA THR A 302 8.90 -0.51 11.13
C THR A 302 8.22 -1.48 12.10
N PRO A 303 6.98 -1.19 12.52
CA PRO A 303 6.23 -2.08 13.40
C PRO A 303 6.17 -3.46 12.78
N TYR A 304 6.67 -4.45 13.51
CA TYR A 304 6.64 -5.84 13.10
C TYR A 304 5.42 -6.51 13.75
N VAL A 305 4.42 -6.84 12.93
CA VAL A 305 3.41 -7.82 13.35
C VAL A 305 4.03 -9.19 13.12
N GLU A 306 4.09 -10.01 14.17
CA GLU A 306 4.60 -11.38 14.10
C GLU A 306 3.79 -12.16 13.07
N ARG A 307 4.39 -12.36 11.89
CA ARG A 307 3.71 -13.03 10.78
C ARG A 307 3.78 -14.54 10.98
N VAL A 308 2.60 -15.13 11.01
CA VAL A 308 2.12 -16.54 11.06
C VAL A 308 2.97 -17.63 10.38
N ASN A 309 4.07 -17.29 9.70
CA ASN A 309 5.04 -18.27 9.23
C ASN A 309 5.67 -19.10 10.36
N ASN A 310 5.46 -18.69 11.62
CA ASN A 310 5.79 -19.46 12.82
C ASN A 310 4.53 -20.04 13.51
N LEU A 311 3.49 -20.48 12.81
CA LEU A 311 2.65 -21.53 13.36
C LEU A 311 3.53 -22.80 13.37
N PRO A 312 4.09 -23.24 14.52
CA PRO A 312 4.70 -24.57 14.58
C PRO A 312 3.67 -25.57 14.04
N GLY A 313 4.13 -26.51 13.21
CA GLY A 313 3.32 -27.36 12.32
C GLY A 313 2.28 -28.26 13.00
N LEU A 314 1.32 -27.68 13.69
CA LEU A 314 0.19 -28.32 14.34
C LEU A 314 -0.94 -28.33 13.33
N GLN A 315 -1.10 -29.48 12.68
CA GLN A 315 -2.21 -29.75 11.80
C GLN A 315 -3.37 -30.27 12.64
N MET A 316 -4.41 -29.45 12.77
CA MET A 316 -5.68 -29.88 13.35
C MET A 316 -6.42 -30.78 12.35
N LEU A 317 -7.24 -31.70 12.86
CA LEU A 317 -8.05 -32.56 11.99
C LEU A 317 -8.97 -31.70 11.12
N ALA A 318 -9.00 -31.94 9.81
CA ALA A 318 -9.95 -31.27 8.94
C ALA A 318 -11.38 -31.78 9.18
N LYS A 319 -12.34 -30.85 9.26
CA LYS A 319 -13.76 -31.16 9.41
C LYS A 319 -14.45 -31.27 8.04
N PRO A 320 -15.54 -32.06 7.94
CA PRO A 320 -16.36 -32.12 6.72
C PRO A 320 -17.20 -30.86 6.50
N ALA A 321 -17.52 -30.10 7.55
CA ALA A 321 -18.24 -28.84 7.48
C ALA A 321 -17.43 -27.69 8.12
N PRO A 322 -17.53 -26.46 7.58
CA PRO A 322 -16.95 -25.29 8.23
C PRO A 322 -17.58 -25.03 9.61
N GLY A 323 -16.80 -24.48 10.55
CA GLY A 323 -17.26 -24.10 11.88
C GLY A 323 -16.61 -24.95 12.98
N VAL A 324 -16.83 -24.60 14.24
CA VAL A 324 -16.30 -25.35 15.38
C VAL A 324 -17.36 -26.32 15.93
N ILE A 325 -16.90 -27.40 16.56
CA ILE A 325 -17.76 -28.30 17.32
C ILE A 325 -18.05 -27.63 18.66
N ALA A 326 -19.31 -27.68 19.11
CA ALA A 326 -19.68 -27.14 20.41
C ALA A 326 -18.91 -27.88 21.52
N PRO A 327 -18.19 -27.16 22.39
CA PRO A 327 -17.59 -27.75 23.58
C PRO A 327 -18.59 -28.50 24.47
N ILE A 328 -18.09 -29.45 25.26
CA ILE A 328 -18.90 -30.07 26.32
C ILE A 328 -19.41 -28.99 27.29
N GLY A 329 -20.71 -28.99 27.57
CA GLY A 329 -21.36 -27.99 28.40
C GLY A 329 -21.82 -26.75 27.63
N TRP A 330 -21.80 -26.79 26.29
CA TRP A 330 -22.29 -25.75 25.41
C TRP A 330 -23.16 -26.34 24.31
N HIS A 331 -24.22 -25.64 23.94
CA HIS A 331 -25.02 -25.95 22.75
C HIS A 331 -25.01 -24.77 21.78
N ILE A 332 -25.26 -25.07 20.50
CA ILE A 332 -25.33 -24.06 19.43
C ILE A 332 -26.80 -23.64 19.27
N ASP A 333 -27.07 -22.36 19.49
CA ASP A 333 -28.40 -21.77 19.33
C ASP A 333 -28.70 -21.39 17.87
N ASP A 334 -27.71 -20.78 17.22
CA ASP A 334 -27.86 -20.23 15.87
C ASP A 334 -26.57 -20.38 15.07
N VAL A 335 -26.72 -20.55 13.74
CA VAL A 335 -25.63 -20.62 12.78
C VAL A 335 -25.92 -19.73 11.59
N GLN A 336 -25.13 -18.67 11.44
CA GLN A 336 -25.28 -17.71 10.35
C GLN A 336 -24.12 -17.82 9.36
N TYR A 337 -24.45 -17.93 8.07
CA TYR A 337 -23.46 -18.03 6.98
C TYR A 337 -23.31 -16.70 6.24
N TYR A 338 -22.07 -16.29 6.00
CA TYR A 338 -21.76 -15.05 5.29
C TYR A 338 -21.23 -15.33 3.88
N ASN A 339 -22.14 -15.30 2.91
CA ASN A 339 -21.84 -15.62 1.51
C ASN A 339 -20.84 -14.66 0.83
N TRP A 340 -20.68 -13.46 1.39
CA TRP A 340 -19.73 -12.46 0.88
C TRP A 340 -18.26 -12.82 1.17
N ALA A 341 -17.98 -13.76 2.07
CA ALA A 341 -16.61 -14.14 2.45
C ALA A 341 -15.76 -14.57 1.25
N SER A 342 -16.33 -15.40 0.37
CA SER A 342 -15.69 -15.86 -0.87
C SER A 342 -15.14 -14.74 -1.76
N ARG A 343 -15.80 -13.57 -1.76
CA ARG A 343 -15.41 -12.41 -2.56
C ARG A 343 -14.22 -11.65 -1.97
N TYR A 344 -14.03 -11.73 -0.65
CA TYR A 344 -13.02 -10.99 0.10
C TYR A 344 -11.80 -11.84 0.43
N PHE A 345 -12.00 -13.12 0.73
CA PHE A 345 -10.97 -14.05 1.18
C PHE A 345 -10.60 -15.12 0.14
N GLY A 346 -11.21 -15.03 -1.05
CA GLY A 346 -10.91 -15.87 -2.20
C GLY A 346 -11.87 -17.04 -2.39
N PRO A 347 -11.86 -17.69 -3.58
CA PRO A 347 -12.70 -18.84 -3.88
C PRO A 347 -12.53 -19.96 -2.86
N GLY A 348 -13.64 -20.58 -2.44
CA GLY A 348 -13.63 -21.67 -1.45
C GLY A 348 -13.44 -21.22 -0.01
N SER A 349 -13.37 -19.92 0.27
CA SER A 349 -13.43 -19.41 1.64
C SER A 349 -14.87 -19.33 2.16
N SER A 350 -15.03 -19.60 3.45
CA SER A 350 -16.31 -19.53 4.16
C SER A 350 -16.15 -18.80 5.47
N LEU A 351 -17.10 -17.93 5.79
CA LEU A 351 -17.24 -17.30 7.08
C LEU A 351 -18.61 -17.68 7.65
N LEU A 352 -18.63 -18.13 8.88
CA LEU A 352 -19.86 -18.37 9.62
C LEU A 352 -19.71 -17.92 11.06
N ARG A 353 -20.86 -17.68 11.67
CA ARG A 353 -21.03 -17.29 13.05
C ARG A 353 -21.87 -18.35 13.75
N GLN A 354 -21.37 -18.87 14.86
CA GLN A 354 -22.10 -19.78 15.74
C GLN A 354 -22.38 -19.05 17.06
N THR A 355 -23.65 -18.93 17.42
CA THR A 355 -24.05 -18.47 18.75
C THR A 355 -24.13 -19.68 19.65
N MET A 356 -23.41 -19.67 20.76
CA MET A 356 -23.34 -20.78 21.70
C MET A 356 -23.71 -20.32 23.10
N THR A 357 -24.53 -21.08 23.80
CA THR A 357 -24.90 -20.81 25.19
C THR A 357 -24.46 -21.97 26.08
N ALA A 358 -23.99 -21.63 27.28
CA ALA A 358 -23.60 -22.62 28.27
C ALA A 358 -24.82 -23.42 28.75
N ASP A 359 -24.68 -24.73 28.93
CA ASP A 359 -25.75 -25.61 29.42
C ASP A 359 -26.05 -25.40 30.91
N HIS A 360 -25.08 -24.84 31.64
CA HIS A 360 -25.13 -24.65 33.08
C HIS A 360 -24.55 -23.30 33.49
N TYR A 361 -25.26 -22.63 34.39
CA TYR A 361 -24.82 -21.46 35.12
C TYR A 361 -23.48 -21.67 35.83
N ASN A 362 -22.63 -20.63 35.80
CA ASN A 362 -21.39 -20.55 36.54
C ASN A 362 -21.25 -19.18 37.21
N GLU A 363 -21.27 -19.16 38.53
CA GLU A 363 -21.17 -17.94 39.35
C GLU A 363 -19.88 -17.15 39.12
N ALA A 364 -18.80 -17.81 38.67
CA ALA A 364 -17.55 -17.14 38.34
C ALA A 364 -17.64 -16.29 37.06
N TRP A 365 -18.58 -16.60 36.16
CA TRP A 365 -18.77 -15.89 34.90
C TRP A 365 -19.92 -14.89 34.94
N ASP A 366 -20.94 -15.17 35.74
CA ASP A 366 -22.08 -14.28 35.92
C ASP A 366 -22.53 -14.25 37.39
N PRO A 367 -22.46 -13.12 38.10
CA PRO A 367 -23.04 -13.01 39.43
C PRO A 367 -24.57 -12.95 39.42
N ASP A 368 -25.20 -12.63 38.27
CA ASP A 368 -26.65 -12.39 38.16
C ASP A 368 -27.46 -13.65 37.85
N GLY A 369 -26.82 -14.83 37.80
CA GLY A 369 -27.54 -16.10 37.64
C GLY A 369 -27.90 -16.48 36.20
N LEU A 370 -27.39 -15.76 35.18
CA LEU A 370 -27.70 -16.03 33.78
C LEU A 370 -26.68 -16.98 33.14
N ASP A 371 -27.17 -17.80 32.20
CA ASP A 371 -26.31 -18.64 31.37
C ASP A 371 -25.55 -17.77 30.37
N ARG A 372 -24.24 -18.00 30.23
CA ARG A 372 -23.40 -17.16 29.36
C ARG A 372 -23.54 -17.58 27.90
N THR A 373 -23.78 -16.60 27.04
CA THR A 373 -23.75 -16.76 25.59
C THR A 373 -22.44 -16.20 25.03
N VAL A 374 -21.83 -16.92 24.10
CA VAL A 374 -20.66 -16.50 23.32
C VAL A 374 -20.95 -16.64 21.84
N VAL A 375 -20.28 -15.81 21.05
CA VAL A 375 -20.30 -15.93 19.60
C VAL A 375 -18.95 -16.42 19.11
N VAL A 376 -18.96 -17.47 18.28
CA VAL A 376 -17.77 -18.03 17.65
C VAL A 376 -17.84 -17.82 16.15
N ASP A 377 -16.96 -16.96 15.64
CA ASP A 377 -16.82 -16.72 14.22
C ASP A 377 -15.68 -17.55 13.66
N THR A 378 -15.98 -18.37 12.65
CA THR A 378 -15.00 -19.24 11.99
C THR A 378 -14.81 -18.82 10.54
N LEU A 379 -13.62 -18.33 10.23
CA LEU A 379 -13.17 -18.05 8.87
C LEU A 379 -12.26 -19.18 8.39
N GLN A 380 -12.71 -19.92 7.40
CA GLN A 380 -11.91 -20.94 6.72
C GLN A 380 -11.47 -20.42 5.35
N SER A 381 -10.18 -20.52 5.05
CA SER A 381 -9.66 -20.18 3.72
C SER A 381 -8.48 -21.08 3.33
N ALA A 382 -8.40 -21.41 2.03
CA ALA A 382 -7.20 -21.98 1.44
C ALA A 382 -6.09 -20.92 1.24
N GLU A 383 -6.47 -19.63 1.20
CA GLU A 383 -5.58 -18.51 0.96
C GLU A 383 -5.18 -17.81 2.27
N ARG A 384 -4.06 -18.26 2.85
CA ARG A 384 -3.47 -17.68 4.09
C ARG A 384 -3.26 -16.16 4.04
N PHE A 385 -3.08 -15.61 2.84
CA PHE A 385 -2.80 -14.18 2.66
C PHE A 385 -4.03 -13.30 2.88
N GLN A 386 -5.15 -13.61 2.24
CA GLN A 386 -6.33 -12.74 2.31
C GLN A 386 -6.90 -12.75 3.73
N GLN A 387 -6.78 -13.87 4.44
CA GLN A 387 -7.15 -14.01 5.85
C GLN A 387 -6.30 -13.14 6.79
N HIS A 388 -5.01 -12.97 6.51
CA HIS A 388 -4.13 -12.12 7.31
C HIS A 388 -4.21 -10.64 6.91
N ALA A 389 -4.35 -10.37 5.62
CA ALA A 389 -4.55 -9.02 5.09
C ALA A 389 -5.83 -8.41 5.67
N PHE A 390 -6.94 -9.13 5.62
CA PHE A 390 -8.20 -8.75 6.30
C PHE A 390 -8.20 -9.24 7.77
N GLY A 391 -7.20 -8.78 8.54
CA GLY A 391 -6.99 -9.14 9.95
C GLY A 391 -8.19 -8.90 10.88
N ASP A 392 -7.99 -9.15 12.18
CA ASP A 392 -9.02 -9.18 13.23
C ASP A 392 -9.93 -7.95 13.30
N GLU A 393 -9.43 -6.82 12.80
CA GLU A 393 -10.07 -5.51 12.88
C GLU A 393 -10.94 -5.18 11.65
N THR A 394 -10.83 -5.94 10.57
CA THR A 394 -11.59 -5.67 9.33
C THR A 394 -12.94 -6.38 9.26
N LEU A 395 -13.13 -7.40 10.10
CA LEU A 395 -14.36 -8.19 10.16
C LEU A 395 -15.43 -7.52 11.03
N TYR A 396 -15.02 -6.77 12.06
CA TYR A 396 -15.93 -6.17 13.04
C TYR A 396 -15.91 -4.64 12.92
N SER A 397 -17.09 -4.05 12.84
CA SER A 397 -17.27 -2.60 12.71
C SER A 397 -16.99 -1.89 14.04
N THR A 398 -15.72 -1.64 14.38
CA THR A 398 -15.34 -0.87 15.58
C THR A 398 -14.98 0.58 15.23
N LEU A 399 -15.85 1.25 14.47
CA LEU A 399 -15.62 2.60 13.96
C LEU A 399 -15.28 3.63 15.05
N ARG A 400 -15.68 3.37 16.30
CA ARG A 400 -15.37 4.17 17.49
C ARG A 400 -14.92 3.31 18.69
N GLY A 401 -14.34 2.15 18.43
CA GLY A 401 -13.90 1.23 19.47
C GLY A 401 -12.57 1.62 20.11
N ARG A 402 -12.43 1.45 21.43
CA ARG A 402 -11.12 1.45 22.13
C ARG A 402 -10.71 0.01 22.43
N LYS A 403 -9.44 -0.32 22.28
CA LYS A 403 -8.88 -1.67 22.49
C LYS A 403 -7.96 -1.67 23.70
N SER A 404 -7.99 -2.74 24.48
CA SER A 404 -6.97 -2.99 25.50
C SER A 404 -5.65 -3.47 24.87
N ASP A 405 -4.61 -3.57 25.69
CA ASP A 405 -3.43 -4.36 25.33
C ASP A 405 -3.83 -5.82 25.06
N THR A 406 -3.10 -6.47 24.16
CA THR A 406 -3.35 -7.86 23.77
C THR A 406 -2.58 -8.81 24.67
N VAL A 407 -3.28 -9.79 25.25
CA VAL A 407 -2.72 -10.83 26.11
C VAL A 407 -2.63 -12.14 25.33
N GLN A 408 -1.48 -12.81 25.39
CA GLN A 408 -1.33 -14.16 24.83
C GLN A 408 -1.91 -15.19 25.80
N VAL A 409 -2.68 -16.13 25.27
CA VAL A 409 -3.34 -17.19 26.03
C VAL A 409 -2.95 -18.53 25.41
N ASP A 410 -2.36 -19.41 26.21
CA ASP A 410 -2.14 -20.80 25.79
C ASP A 410 -3.48 -21.56 25.81
N LEU A 411 -3.88 -22.04 24.64
CA LEU A 411 -5.11 -22.80 24.42
C LEU A 411 -4.87 -24.32 24.42
N GLY A 412 -3.62 -24.74 24.66
CA GLY A 412 -3.22 -26.14 24.62
C GLY A 412 -2.91 -26.63 23.21
N TYR A 413 -2.33 -27.83 23.13
CA TYR A 413 -1.91 -28.46 21.87
C TYR A 413 -1.03 -27.57 20.98
N GLY A 414 -0.31 -26.62 21.60
CA GLY A 414 0.56 -25.64 20.93
C GLY A 414 -0.17 -24.55 20.15
N VAL A 415 -1.48 -24.41 20.33
CA VAL A 415 -2.25 -23.26 19.82
C VAL A 415 -2.18 -22.13 20.84
N VAL A 416 -1.68 -20.97 20.41
CA VAL A 416 -1.65 -19.75 21.22
C VAL A 416 -2.66 -18.75 20.65
N GLY A 417 -3.59 -18.32 21.49
CA GLY A 417 -4.56 -17.28 21.18
C GLY A 417 -4.12 -15.90 21.67
N ARG A 418 -4.76 -14.88 21.10
CA ARG A 418 -4.60 -13.47 21.47
C ARG A 418 -5.94 -12.95 21.97
N ALA A 419 -5.99 -12.52 23.22
CA ALA A 419 -7.19 -11.97 23.85
C ALA A 419 -7.05 -10.47 24.07
N TYR A 420 -8.13 -9.72 23.81
CA TYR A 420 -8.21 -8.29 24.08
C TYR A 420 -9.67 -7.88 24.27
N THR A 421 -9.90 -6.78 24.98
CA THR A 421 -11.22 -6.19 25.16
C THR A 421 -11.39 -5.01 24.20
N VAL A 422 -12.60 -4.84 23.70
CA VAL A 422 -13.01 -3.71 22.87
C VAL A 422 -14.18 -3.01 23.54
N LEU A 423 -14.08 -1.70 23.70
CA LEU A 423 -15.14 -0.81 24.13
C LEU A 423 -15.68 -0.07 22.90
N ASP A 424 -16.85 -0.44 22.40
CA ASP A 424 -17.52 0.26 21.30
C ASP A 424 -18.38 1.42 21.83
N GLU A 425 -17.97 2.66 21.53
CA GLU A 425 -18.72 3.87 21.89
C GLU A 425 -20.02 4.05 21.09
N THR A 426 -20.20 3.32 19.97
CA THR A 426 -21.37 3.47 19.09
C THR A 426 -22.56 2.69 19.64
N ASP A 427 -22.32 1.42 19.97
CA ASP A 427 -23.33 0.51 20.50
C ASP A 427 -23.30 0.44 22.04
N PHE A 428 -22.44 1.24 22.68
CA PHE A 428 -22.19 1.26 24.12
C PHE A 428 -21.91 -0.15 24.68
N LEU A 429 -21.06 -0.89 23.96
CA LEU A 429 -20.86 -2.30 24.18
C LEU A 429 -19.41 -2.60 24.49
N THR A 430 -19.18 -3.26 25.62
CA THR A 430 -17.87 -3.79 25.97
C THR A 430 -17.86 -5.29 25.68
N TYR A 431 -16.86 -5.76 24.96
CA TYR A 431 -16.74 -7.17 24.65
C TYR A 431 -15.29 -7.65 24.69
N THR A 432 -15.11 -8.87 25.16
CA THR A 432 -13.83 -9.55 25.18
C THR A 432 -13.76 -10.48 23.97
N LYS A 433 -12.66 -10.40 23.23
CA LYS A 433 -12.43 -11.20 22.03
C LYS A 433 -11.14 -11.98 22.15
N LEU A 434 -11.23 -13.28 21.94
CA LEU A 434 -10.09 -14.20 21.80
C LEU A 434 -9.98 -14.62 20.35
N VAL A 435 -8.80 -14.46 19.76
CA VAL A 435 -8.53 -14.89 18.38
C VAL A 435 -7.39 -15.89 18.37
N PHE A 436 -7.60 -17.00 17.69
CA PHE A 436 -6.55 -17.97 17.38
C PHE A 436 -6.73 -18.52 15.97
N GLU A 437 -5.68 -19.14 15.47
CA GLU A 437 -5.66 -19.70 14.13
C GLU A 437 -4.86 -21.00 14.14
N TRP A 438 -5.21 -21.90 13.24
CA TRP A 438 -4.48 -23.13 13.01
C TRP A 438 -4.56 -23.56 11.55
N GLN A 439 -3.69 -24.50 11.19
CA GLN A 439 -3.74 -25.16 9.91
C GLN A 439 -4.44 -26.51 10.06
N THR A 440 -5.27 -26.90 9.11
CA THR A 440 -5.88 -28.24 9.09
C THR A 440 -5.04 -29.23 8.29
N THR A 441 -5.31 -30.53 8.44
CA THR A 441 -4.73 -31.61 7.62
C THR A 441 -4.98 -31.45 6.12
N ASN A 442 -6.04 -30.72 5.73
CA ASN A 442 -6.35 -30.41 4.32
C ASN A 442 -5.63 -29.15 3.82
N ASN A 443 -4.65 -28.63 4.57
CA ASN A 443 -3.90 -27.42 4.26
C ASN A 443 -4.77 -26.15 4.15
N THR A 444 -5.96 -26.15 4.76
CA THR A 444 -6.76 -24.94 4.96
C THR A 444 -6.33 -24.27 6.25
N VAL A 445 -6.44 -22.95 6.32
CA VAL A 445 -6.24 -22.22 7.57
C VAL A 445 -7.61 -21.81 8.10
N GLU A 446 -7.85 -22.14 9.36
CA GLU A 446 -9.04 -21.70 10.09
C GLU A 446 -8.61 -20.64 11.08
N LYS A 447 -9.34 -19.55 11.09
CA LYS A 447 -9.21 -18.47 12.06
C LYS A 447 -10.50 -18.36 12.82
N ILE A 448 -10.38 -18.46 14.13
CA ILE A 448 -11.50 -18.55 15.05
C ILE A 448 -11.44 -17.32 15.95
N SER A 449 -12.57 -16.64 16.06
CA SER A 449 -12.78 -15.54 17.01
C SER A 449 -13.88 -15.93 17.99
N VAL A 450 -13.57 -16.00 19.26
CA VAL A 450 -14.53 -16.21 20.35
C VAL A 450 -14.81 -14.87 20.99
N ILE A 451 -16.08 -14.47 21.06
CA ILE A 451 -16.52 -13.16 21.54
C ILE A 451 -17.51 -13.36 22.68
N ALA A 452 -17.22 -12.72 23.81
CA ALA A 452 -18.13 -12.57 24.94
C ALA A 452 -18.43 -11.09 25.13
N VAL A 453 -19.68 -10.75 25.41
CA VAL A 453 -20.13 -9.37 25.65
C VAL A 453 -20.49 -9.21 27.14
N ASP A 454 -20.30 -7.99 27.64
CA ASP A 454 -20.58 -7.63 29.05
C ASP A 454 -22.10 -7.54 29.35
N ASP A 455 -22.95 -7.48 28.33
CA ASP A 455 -24.41 -7.61 28.49
C ASP A 455 -24.79 -9.10 28.48
N HIS A 456 -25.36 -9.59 29.58
CA HIS A 456 -25.61 -11.03 29.76
C HIS A 456 -27.07 -11.42 29.41
N ARG A 457 -27.91 -10.45 29.02
CA ARG A 457 -29.32 -10.69 28.73
C ARG A 457 -29.50 -11.47 27.43
N ALA A 458 -30.61 -12.20 27.31
CA ALA A 458 -30.93 -12.96 26.09
C ALA A 458 -31.02 -12.09 24.81
N GLU A 459 -31.25 -10.79 24.94
CA GLU A 459 -31.27 -9.82 23.83
C GLU A 459 -29.93 -9.07 23.65
N ALA A 460 -28.86 -9.53 24.30
CA ALA A 460 -27.55 -8.91 24.20
C ALA A 460 -27.07 -8.82 22.75
N LYS A 461 -26.61 -7.63 22.36
CA LYS A 461 -26.14 -7.38 21.01
C LYS A 461 -24.68 -7.79 20.88
N PHE A 462 -24.40 -8.73 19.99
CA PHE A 462 -23.03 -9.06 19.60
C PHE A 462 -22.57 -8.17 18.43
N PRO A 463 -21.26 -7.87 18.34
CA PRO A 463 -20.73 -7.06 17.25
C PRO A 463 -21.00 -7.75 15.90
N GLU A 464 -21.62 -7.04 14.96
CA GLU A 464 -21.99 -7.59 13.66
C GLU A 464 -20.80 -7.66 12.68
N LEU A 465 -20.78 -8.72 11.87
CA LEU A 465 -19.86 -8.86 10.74
C LEU A 465 -20.41 -8.09 9.53
N ALA A 466 -19.66 -7.11 9.03
CA ALA A 466 -20.09 -6.28 7.91
C ALA A 466 -19.08 -6.29 6.74
N PRO A 467 -19.50 -6.65 5.50
CA PRO A 467 -18.63 -6.59 4.34
C PRO A 467 -18.41 -5.12 3.94
N SER A 468 -17.32 -4.49 4.36
CA SER A 468 -17.16 -3.07 4.03
C SER A 468 -15.72 -2.56 3.98
N VAL A 469 -15.07 -2.75 2.82
CA VAL A 469 -13.89 -1.96 2.42
C VAL A 469 -14.15 -0.45 2.55
N THR A 470 -15.38 -0.02 2.24
CA THR A 470 -15.80 1.39 2.35
C THR A 470 -15.85 1.87 3.80
N ARG A 471 -16.35 1.06 4.75
CA ARG A 471 -16.35 1.45 6.18
C ARG A 471 -14.94 1.36 6.76
N MET A 472 -14.13 0.40 6.34
CA MET A 472 -12.71 0.35 6.66
C MET A 472 -11.98 1.64 6.20
N PHE A 473 -12.26 2.13 5.00
CA PHE A 473 -11.70 3.41 4.52
C PHE A 473 -12.17 4.60 5.38
N ILE A 474 -13.47 4.66 5.71
CA ILE A 474 -14.03 5.68 6.62
C ILE A 474 -13.38 5.59 8.01
N GLN A 475 -13.10 4.39 8.51
CA GLN A 475 -12.42 4.17 9.79
C GLN A 475 -10.99 4.71 9.75
N VAL A 476 -10.23 4.41 8.69
CA VAL A 476 -8.86 4.93 8.51
C VAL A 476 -8.86 6.46 8.47
N VAL A 477 -9.80 7.07 7.75
CA VAL A 477 -9.97 8.53 7.70
C VAL A 477 -10.35 9.09 9.08
N THR A 478 -11.27 8.43 9.80
CA THR A 478 -11.71 8.85 11.14
C THR A 478 -10.57 8.79 12.15
N ILE A 479 -9.81 7.70 12.13
CA ILE A 479 -8.59 7.56 12.94
C ILE A 479 -7.65 8.69 12.56
N LEU A 480 -7.28 8.87 11.29
CA LEU A 480 -6.35 9.92 10.86
C LEU A 480 -6.68 11.30 11.46
N PHE A 481 -7.95 11.70 11.47
CA PHE A 481 -8.39 12.99 12.02
C PHE A 481 -8.61 13.03 13.55
N ARG A 482 -8.92 11.91 14.24
CA ARG A 482 -9.32 11.89 15.67
C ARG A 482 -8.18 11.70 16.70
N GLY A 483 -6.99 11.22 16.30
CA GLY A 483 -5.85 10.95 17.23
C GLY A 483 -5.93 9.62 18.02
N ASN A 484 -4.79 9.06 18.46
CA ASN A 484 -4.66 7.72 19.10
C ASN A 484 -5.09 7.69 20.59
N GLY A 485 -5.19 8.84 21.25
CA GLY A 485 -5.57 8.96 22.67
C GLY A 485 -7.02 8.55 22.98
N VAL A 486 -7.74 8.04 21.98
CA VAL A 486 -9.13 7.57 22.08
C VAL A 486 -9.27 6.11 21.63
N THR A 487 -8.20 5.44 21.19
CA THR A 487 -8.26 4.07 20.64
C THR A 487 -7.61 3.00 21.52
N ILE A 488 -6.77 3.37 22.48
CA ILE A 488 -6.21 2.45 23.47
C ILE A 488 -6.81 2.78 24.83
N ASP A 489 -7.43 1.80 25.47
CA ASP A 489 -7.84 1.91 26.85
C ASP A 489 -6.71 1.36 27.76
N THR A 490 -6.16 2.24 28.59
CA THR A 490 -5.02 1.93 29.47
C THR A 490 -5.47 1.44 30.84
N ASN A 491 -6.78 1.40 31.10
CA ASN A 491 -7.35 1.04 32.39
C ASN A 491 -8.43 -0.05 32.25
N THR A 492 -8.21 -1.03 31.37
CA THR A 492 -9.18 -2.07 31.04
C THR A 492 -9.07 -3.27 31.98
N GLN A 493 -10.22 -3.74 32.47
CA GLN A 493 -10.34 -5.04 33.14
C GLN A 493 -10.83 -6.07 32.12
N LEU A 494 -10.05 -7.14 31.92
CA LEU A 494 -10.42 -8.26 31.04
C LEU A 494 -11.42 -9.19 31.75
N LYS A 495 -12.65 -8.72 31.99
CA LYS A 495 -13.67 -9.40 32.81
C LYS A 495 -13.99 -10.82 32.32
N ASP A 496 -14.11 -11.01 31.00
CA ASP A 496 -14.47 -12.32 30.42
C ASP A 496 -13.26 -13.13 29.92
N LEU A 497 -12.02 -12.79 30.29
CA LEU A 497 -10.83 -13.49 29.80
C LEU A 497 -10.88 -14.99 30.11
N ASP A 498 -11.27 -15.33 31.35
CA ASP A 498 -11.35 -16.72 31.79
C ASP A 498 -12.37 -17.50 30.95
N LEU A 499 -13.57 -16.94 30.78
CA LEU A 499 -14.65 -17.49 29.94
C LEU A 499 -14.17 -17.76 28.51
N VAL A 500 -13.66 -16.75 27.80
CA VAL A 500 -13.23 -16.92 26.40
C VAL A 500 -12.03 -17.86 26.29
N SER A 501 -11.12 -17.87 27.28
CA SER A 501 -9.98 -18.77 27.31
C SER A 501 -10.38 -20.23 27.52
N GLN A 502 -11.37 -20.48 28.39
CA GLN A 502 -11.87 -21.82 28.64
C GLN A 502 -12.61 -22.37 27.41
N VAL A 503 -13.52 -21.58 26.82
CA VAL A 503 -14.19 -21.94 25.58
C VAL A 503 -13.17 -22.22 24.47
N GLY A 504 -12.16 -21.36 24.33
CA GLY A 504 -11.07 -21.54 23.35
C GLY A 504 -10.31 -22.85 23.56
N ARG A 505 -9.91 -23.17 24.80
CA ARG A 505 -9.23 -24.45 25.12
C ARG A 505 -10.09 -25.67 24.80
N GLN A 506 -11.39 -25.60 25.10
CA GLN A 506 -12.29 -26.71 24.84
C GLN A 506 -12.54 -26.89 23.32
N ILE A 507 -12.69 -25.80 22.57
CA ILE A 507 -12.77 -25.83 21.10
C ILE A 507 -11.53 -26.52 20.50
N VAL A 508 -10.32 -26.13 20.94
CA VAL A 508 -9.08 -26.75 20.48
C VAL A 508 -9.04 -28.24 20.84
N ALA A 509 -9.46 -28.61 22.05
CA ALA A 509 -9.50 -30.01 22.48
C ALA A 509 -10.47 -30.86 21.65
N GLU A 510 -11.70 -30.40 21.42
CA GLU A 510 -12.68 -31.13 20.60
C GLU A 510 -12.22 -31.26 19.14
N GLN A 511 -11.58 -30.20 18.62
CA GLN A 511 -11.00 -30.22 17.27
C GLN A 511 -9.92 -31.30 17.11
N GLN A 512 -9.12 -31.54 18.15
CA GLN A 512 -8.03 -32.51 18.12
C GLN A 512 -8.51 -33.95 18.33
N VAL A 513 -9.56 -34.15 19.14
CA VAL A 513 -10.11 -35.48 19.43
C VAL A 513 -11.01 -35.98 18.29
N GLY A 514 -11.56 -35.09 17.47
CA GLY A 514 -12.32 -35.46 16.27
C GLY A 514 -13.63 -36.18 16.58
N ARG A 515 -14.32 -35.80 17.66
CA ARG A 515 -15.66 -36.31 17.97
C ARG A 515 -16.67 -35.70 17.00
N SER A 516 -16.96 -36.43 15.93
CA SER A 516 -18.08 -36.17 15.01
C SER A 516 -19.40 -36.60 15.60
#